data_AF-A0A839HG51-F1
#
_entry.id   AF-A0A839HG51-F1
#
_cell.length_a   1.000
_cell.length_b   1.000
_cell.length_c   1.000
_cell.angle_alpha   90.00
_cell.angle_beta   90.00
_cell.angle_gamma   90.00
#
_symmetry.space_group_name_H-M   'P 1'
#
loop_
_entity.id
_entity.type
_entity.pdbx_description
1 polymer ?
#
loop_
_entity_poly.entity_id
_entity_poly.type
_entity_poly.pdbx_seq_one_letter_code
_entity_poly.pdbx_strand_id
1 'polypeptide(L)'
;MNSHELMFPAGPWALRRARGLVLASLTLSLAGLAPTAAQAGSSSKKTPTPTTVAVNPRAIDSPGRLLASNCFQCHGTGGTGGFDKIRGGEAEEIREYRDLARKPARQDIMAAHAQGYTDAQIALILQNLKAK
;
A
#
# COMPACT_ATOMS: atom_id res chain seq x y z
N MET A 1 -21.16 41.12 4.21
CA MET A 1 -19.90 40.54 4.71
C MET A 1 -19.59 39.33 3.83
N ASN A 2 -18.87 39.43 2.71
CA ASN A 2 -17.43 39.65 2.51
C ASN A 2 -16.50 38.80 3.40
N SER A 3 -15.86 37.80 2.77
CA SER A 3 -14.40 37.65 2.59
C SER A 3 -13.76 36.32 3.05
N HIS A 4 -12.92 35.78 2.14
CA HIS A 4 -11.95 34.67 2.20
C HIS A 4 -12.53 33.30 1.75
N GLU A 5 -12.44 32.85 0.49
CA GLU A 5 -11.45 33.02 -0.59
C GLU A 5 -9.99 32.78 -0.14
N LEU A 6 -9.63 31.50 0.01
CA LEU A 6 -8.26 30.98 -0.16
C LEU A 6 -8.35 29.88 -1.24
N MET A 7 -8.25 30.24 -2.52
CA MET A 7 -6.98 30.35 -3.25
C MET A 7 -6.11 29.09 -3.12
N PHE A 8 -6.52 28.02 -3.81
CA PHE A 8 -5.58 26.98 -4.28
C PHE A 8 -5.32 27.24 -5.77
N PRO A 9 -4.09 27.60 -6.18
CA PRO A 9 -3.79 27.80 -7.60
C PRO A 9 -3.82 26.48 -8.37
N ALA A 10 -4.47 26.53 -9.52
CA ALA A 10 -4.47 25.50 -10.55
C ALA A 10 -3.03 25.23 -11.03
N GLY A 11 -2.52 24.03 -10.74
CA GLY A 11 -1.23 23.56 -11.26
C GLY A 11 -1.34 23.10 -12.72
N PRO A 12 -0.35 23.42 -13.58
CA PRO A 12 -0.35 23.02 -14.98
C PRO A 12 0.15 21.58 -15.14
N TRP A 13 -0.76 20.61 -15.19
CA TRP A 13 -0.46 19.24 -15.64
C TRP A 13 -0.97 18.95 -17.06
N ALA A 14 -1.31 20.02 -17.80
CA ALA A 14 -1.62 19.93 -19.21
C ALA A 14 -0.33 19.77 -20.05
N LEU A 15 -0.26 18.63 -20.72
CA LEU A 15 0.50 18.34 -21.94
C LEU A 15 2.03 18.41 -21.86
N ARG A 16 2.64 17.23 -21.95
CA ARG A 16 3.72 17.01 -22.93
C ARG A 16 3.71 15.57 -23.44
N ARG A 17 3.17 15.41 -24.65
CA ARG A 17 3.47 14.29 -25.53
C ARG A 17 4.93 14.41 -25.97
N ALA A 18 5.69 13.33 -25.84
CA ALA A 18 6.85 13.09 -26.69
C ALA A 18 6.95 11.59 -26.97
N ARG A 19 6.62 11.21 -28.20
CA ARG A 19 6.99 9.93 -28.80
C ARG A 19 8.51 9.97 -28.95
N GLY A 20 9.23 9.22 -28.12
CA GLY A 20 10.65 8.93 -28.31
C GLY A 20 10.79 7.49 -28.77
N LEU A 21 11.03 7.30 -30.07
CA LEU A 21 11.51 6.05 -30.62
C LEU A 21 12.95 5.86 -30.10
N VAL A 22 13.21 4.87 -29.25
CA VAL A 22 14.59 4.54 -28.83
C VAL A 22 14.93 3.16 -29.39
N LEU A 23 15.85 3.17 -30.35
CA LEU A 23 16.42 2.00 -30.99
C LEU A 23 17.01 1.05 -29.94
N ALA A 24 16.78 -0.24 -30.15
CA ALA A 24 17.47 -1.32 -29.48
C ALA A 24 18.99 -1.19 -29.68
N SER A 25 19.76 -1.35 -28.61
CA SER A 25 21.20 -1.62 -28.67
C SER A 25 21.53 -2.69 -27.63
N LEU A 26 21.69 -3.91 -28.13
CA LEU A 26 22.19 -5.05 -27.39
C LEU A 26 23.70 -4.84 -27.18
N THR A 27 24.14 -4.58 -25.95
CA THR A 27 25.55 -4.63 -25.58
C THR A 27 25.75 -5.57 -24.40
N LEU A 28 26.38 -6.70 -24.70
CA LEU A 28 26.84 -7.69 -23.74
C LEU A 28 28.26 -7.31 -23.31
N SER A 29 28.46 -6.95 -22.04
CA SER A 29 29.79 -6.88 -21.43
C SER A 29 29.75 -7.27 -19.95
N LEU A 30 30.37 -8.41 -19.63
CA LEU A 30 30.79 -8.79 -18.27
C LEU A 30 32.12 -8.08 -17.96
N ALA A 31 32.21 -7.40 -16.82
CA ALA A 31 33.39 -7.32 -15.94
C ALA A 31 33.11 -6.33 -14.81
N GLY A 32 33.21 -6.80 -13.56
CA GLY A 32 33.04 -5.96 -12.38
C GLY A 32 34.20 -4.99 -12.15
N LEU A 33 33.96 -3.98 -11.31
CA LEU A 33 34.92 -3.39 -10.38
C LEU A 33 34.14 -2.53 -9.36
N ALA A 34 34.60 -2.55 -8.12
CA ALA A 34 33.93 -2.12 -6.89
C ALA A 34 33.59 -0.61 -6.82
N PRO A 35 32.59 -0.20 -6.01
CA PRO A 35 32.31 1.21 -5.76
C PRO A 35 33.28 1.81 -4.72
N THR A 36 33.95 2.90 -5.09
CA THR A 36 34.57 3.86 -4.17
C THR A 36 33.48 4.65 -3.45
N ALA A 37 33.27 4.37 -2.17
CA ALA A 37 32.40 5.14 -1.30
C ALA A 37 33.09 6.43 -0.82
N ALA A 38 32.51 7.58 -1.16
CA ALA A 38 32.77 8.83 -0.48
C ALA A 38 32.29 8.73 0.99
N GLN A 39 33.13 9.12 1.93
CA GLN A 39 32.81 9.24 3.35
C GLN A 39 32.31 10.66 3.65
N ALA A 40 31.25 10.77 4.46
CA ALA A 40 31.35 11.41 5.78
C ALA A 40 29.95 11.63 6.39
N GLY A 41 29.67 10.84 7.41
CA GLY A 41 28.53 10.98 8.30
C GLY A 41 28.76 10.09 9.50
N SER A 42 29.59 10.55 10.43
CA SER A 42 29.92 9.83 11.66
C SER A 42 28.67 9.77 12.56
N SER A 43 28.14 8.57 12.74
CA SER A 43 27.25 8.24 13.84
C SER A 43 27.53 6.81 14.28
N SER A 44 28.23 6.74 15.41
CA SER A 44 28.36 5.62 16.36
C SER A 44 28.17 4.20 15.80
N LYS A 45 29.29 3.53 15.48
CA LYS A 45 29.31 2.06 15.30
C LYS A 45 28.99 1.39 16.64
N LYS A 46 27.73 1.04 16.87
CA LYS A 46 27.43 -0.18 17.63
C LYS A 46 27.27 -1.29 16.62
N THR A 47 28.17 -2.28 16.66
CA THR A 47 28.09 -3.48 15.83
C THR A 47 26.69 -4.07 15.97
N PRO A 48 25.88 -4.17 14.89
CA PRO A 48 24.62 -4.89 14.97
C PRO A 48 24.97 -6.37 15.07
N THR A 49 24.87 -6.93 16.27
CA THR A 49 24.76 -8.37 16.45
C THR A 49 23.57 -8.85 15.58
N PRO A 50 23.71 -9.89 14.76
CA PRO A 50 22.57 -10.46 14.05
C PRO A 50 21.63 -11.08 15.09
N THR A 51 20.69 -10.29 15.59
CA THR A 51 19.58 -10.81 16.38
C THR A 51 18.64 -11.51 15.40
N THR A 52 18.70 -12.84 15.37
CA THR A 52 17.70 -13.67 14.69
C THR A 52 16.35 -13.42 15.36
N VAL A 53 15.49 -12.65 14.70
CA VAL A 53 14.12 -12.44 15.15
C VAL A 53 13.37 -13.76 14.89
N ALA A 54 12.88 -14.40 15.95
CA ALA A 54 12.07 -15.60 15.82
C ALA A 54 10.76 -15.24 15.10
N VAL A 55 10.59 -15.74 13.87
CA VAL A 55 9.35 -15.59 13.12
C VAL A 55 8.32 -16.54 13.73
N ASN A 56 7.21 -16.02 14.24
CA ASN A 56 6.09 -16.85 14.68
C ASN A 56 5.52 -17.57 13.45
N PRO A 57 5.58 -18.92 13.37
CA PRO A 57 5.10 -19.66 12.20
C PRO A 57 3.62 -19.39 11.91
N ARG A 58 2.82 -19.08 12.94
CA ARG A 58 1.43 -18.67 12.77
C ARG A 58 1.25 -17.44 11.88
N ALA A 59 2.24 -16.56 11.76
CA ALA A 59 2.19 -15.40 10.86
C ALA A 59 2.29 -15.77 9.38
N ILE A 60 2.95 -16.88 9.07
CA ILE A 60 2.98 -17.46 7.72
C ILE A 60 1.63 -18.14 7.42
N ASP A 61 1.04 -18.79 8.42
CA ASP A 61 -0.19 -19.60 8.28
C ASP A 61 -1.47 -18.80 8.00
N SER A 62 -1.43 -17.46 8.05
CA SER A 62 -2.58 -16.64 7.70
C SER A 62 -2.15 -15.35 6.98
N PRO A 63 -1.86 -15.39 5.67
CA PRO A 63 -1.49 -14.18 4.92
C PRO A 63 -2.54 -13.07 5.04
N GLY A 64 -3.82 -13.44 5.20
CA GLY A 64 -4.92 -12.52 5.48
C GLY A 64 -4.80 -11.74 6.80
N ARG A 65 -4.09 -12.23 7.82
CA ARG A 65 -4.00 -11.54 9.13
C ARG A 65 -3.17 -10.27 9.09
N LEU A 66 -2.05 -10.29 8.37
CA LEU A 66 -1.22 -9.09 8.19
C LEU A 66 -1.90 -8.06 7.29
N LEU A 67 -2.69 -8.53 6.31
CA LEU A 67 -3.49 -7.63 5.48
C LEU A 67 -4.62 -7.01 6.31
N ALA A 68 -5.36 -7.82 7.07
CA ALA A 68 -6.49 -7.41 7.90
C ALA A 68 -6.09 -6.55 9.12
N SER A 69 -4.83 -6.58 9.56
CA SER A 69 -4.36 -5.70 10.65
C SER A 69 -4.40 -4.21 10.28
N ASN A 70 -4.56 -3.85 9.02
CA ASN A 70 -4.72 -2.45 8.65
C ASN A 70 -6.17 -1.95 8.82
N CYS A 71 -7.14 -2.86 9.04
CA CYS A 71 -8.57 -2.54 8.99
C CYS A 71 -9.17 -2.22 10.38
N PHE A 72 -8.61 -2.79 11.45
CA PHE A 72 -9.24 -2.73 12.78
C PHE A 72 -9.29 -1.31 13.36
N GLN A 73 -8.43 -0.40 12.90
CA GLN A 73 -8.42 0.99 13.37
C GLN A 73 -9.74 1.71 13.06
N CYS A 74 -10.43 1.26 12.00
CA CYS A 74 -11.69 1.85 11.55
C CYS A 74 -12.88 0.91 11.71
N HIS A 75 -12.67 -0.40 11.66
CA HIS A 75 -13.74 -1.42 11.70
C HIS A 75 -13.79 -2.26 12.98
N GLY A 76 -12.95 -1.94 13.96
CA GLY A 76 -12.82 -2.69 15.20
C GLY A 76 -12.19 -4.08 15.00
N THR A 77 -11.89 -4.74 16.11
CA THR A 77 -11.31 -6.09 16.10
C THR A 77 -12.26 -7.07 15.41
N GLY A 78 -11.76 -7.80 14.41
CA GLY A 78 -12.56 -8.75 13.64
C GLY A 78 -13.61 -8.11 12.73
N GLY A 79 -13.56 -6.79 12.48
CA GLY A 79 -14.50 -6.13 11.56
C GLY A 79 -15.91 -5.95 12.12
N THR A 80 -16.06 -5.97 13.45
CA THR A 80 -17.38 -6.03 14.11
C THR A 80 -17.97 -4.68 14.52
N GLY A 81 -17.29 -3.55 14.30
CA GLY A 81 -17.75 -2.23 14.73
C GLY A 81 -17.07 -1.06 14.03
N GLY A 82 -17.00 0.11 14.69
CA GLY A 82 -16.37 1.31 14.12
C GLY A 82 -17.27 2.05 13.14
N PHE A 83 -16.76 2.41 11.96
CA PHE A 83 -17.57 3.10 10.92
C PHE A 83 -18.69 2.21 10.40
N ASP A 84 -18.36 0.96 10.04
CA ASP A 84 -19.29 -0.04 9.54
C ASP A 84 -18.75 -1.45 9.86
N LYS A 85 -19.63 -2.46 9.82
CA LYS A 85 -19.22 -3.86 9.99
C LYS A 85 -18.74 -4.44 8.67
N ILE A 86 -17.60 -5.11 8.70
CA ILE A 86 -17.04 -5.90 7.59
C ILE A 86 -16.90 -7.35 8.07
N ARG A 87 -17.95 -8.15 7.87
CA ARG A 87 -18.06 -9.47 8.51
C ARG A 87 -17.35 -10.57 7.74
N GLY A 88 -16.88 -10.24 6.54
CA GLY A 88 -16.07 -11.14 5.74
C GLY A 88 -16.93 -12.15 5.00
N GLY A 89 -16.69 -12.23 3.70
CA GLY A 89 -16.80 -13.42 2.87
C GLY A 89 -18.20 -13.72 2.31
N GLU A 90 -19.01 -12.69 2.19
CA GLU A 90 -19.99 -12.61 1.12
C GLU A 90 -19.28 -12.18 -0.17
N ALA A 91 -19.64 -12.79 -1.31
CA ALA A 91 -19.15 -12.33 -2.61
C ALA A 91 -19.61 -10.88 -2.92
N GLU A 92 -20.64 -10.39 -2.22
CA GLU A 92 -21.12 -9.02 -2.26
C GLU A 92 -20.08 -8.02 -1.73
N GLU A 93 -19.45 -8.30 -0.57
CA GLU A 93 -18.44 -7.41 0.02
C GLU A 93 -17.23 -7.19 -0.91
N ILE A 94 -16.83 -8.22 -1.66
CA ILE A 94 -15.76 -8.07 -2.66
C ILE A 94 -16.20 -7.09 -3.76
N ARG A 95 -17.45 -7.18 -4.22
CA ARG A 95 -17.99 -6.27 -5.25
C ARG A 95 -18.07 -4.84 -4.74
N GLU A 96 -18.59 -4.65 -3.54
CA GLU A 96 -18.64 -3.34 -2.89
C GLU A 96 -17.24 -2.73 -2.75
N TYR A 97 -16.25 -3.53 -2.37
CA TYR A 97 -14.87 -3.09 -2.29
C TYR A 97 -14.30 -2.67 -3.65
N ARG A 98 -14.62 -3.40 -4.73
CA ARG A 98 -14.22 -3.01 -6.09
C ARG A 98 -14.90 -1.74 -6.54
N ASP A 99 -16.16 -1.52 -6.16
CA ASP A 99 -16.89 -0.30 -6.49
C ASP A 99 -16.33 0.89 -5.73
N LEU A 100 -15.93 0.72 -4.47
CA LEU A 100 -15.17 1.72 -3.72
C LEU A 100 -13.82 2.02 -4.37
N ALA A 101 -13.08 1.00 -4.83
CA ALA A 101 -11.78 1.21 -5.50
C ALA A 101 -11.88 2.05 -6.78
N ARG A 102 -13.04 2.01 -7.47
CA ARG A 102 -13.32 2.81 -8.66
C ARG A 102 -13.69 4.27 -8.35
N LYS A 103 -14.08 4.58 -7.11
CA LYS A 103 -14.41 5.96 -6.71
C LYS A 103 -13.13 6.80 -6.56
N PRO A 104 -13.20 8.13 -6.77
CA PRO A 104 -12.08 9.02 -6.46
C PRO A 104 -11.69 8.96 -4.98
N ALA A 105 -10.42 8.73 -4.67
CA ALA A 105 -9.91 8.60 -3.29
C ALA A 105 -10.25 9.77 -2.36
N ARG A 106 -10.44 10.97 -2.92
CA ARG A 106 -10.80 12.19 -2.16
C ARG A 106 -12.27 12.24 -1.71
N GLN A 107 -13.14 11.39 -2.25
CA GLN A 107 -14.57 11.43 -1.98
C GLN A 107 -14.99 10.47 -0.86
N ASP A 108 -14.15 9.48 -0.56
CA ASP A 108 -14.46 8.42 0.39
C ASP A 108 -13.14 7.84 0.94
N ILE A 109 -13.01 7.76 2.26
CA ILE A 109 -11.80 7.26 2.91
C ILE A 109 -11.50 5.81 2.54
N MET A 110 -12.55 4.99 2.37
CA MET A 110 -12.41 3.60 1.95
C MET A 110 -12.12 3.48 0.46
N ALA A 111 -12.44 4.46 -0.38
CA ALA A 111 -11.98 4.45 -1.77
C ALA A 111 -10.44 4.50 -1.87
N ALA A 112 -9.79 5.32 -1.03
CA ALA A 112 -8.33 5.38 -0.96
C ALA A 112 -7.73 4.06 -0.48
N HIS A 113 -8.31 3.46 0.57
CA HIS A 113 -7.86 2.16 1.05
C HIS A 113 -8.12 1.05 0.03
N ALA A 114 -9.23 1.11 -0.70
CA ALA A 114 -9.63 0.07 -1.63
C ALA A 114 -8.75 -0.04 -2.87
N GLN A 115 -8.17 1.07 -3.29
CA GLN A 115 -7.19 1.11 -4.37
C GLN A 115 -5.86 0.42 -4.02
N GLY A 116 -5.58 0.20 -2.74
CA GLY A 116 -4.34 -0.41 -2.25
C GLY A 116 -4.30 -1.95 -2.33
N TYR A 117 -5.41 -2.61 -2.66
CA TYR A 117 -5.50 -4.07 -2.61
C TYR A 117 -6.04 -4.69 -3.91
N THR A 118 -5.44 -5.79 -4.31
CA THR A 118 -5.96 -6.69 -5.35
C THR A 118 -7.15 -7.51 -4.83
N ASP A 119 -7.96 -8.05 -5.74
CA ASP A 119 -9.10 -8.90 -5.41
C ASP A 119 -8.68 -10.11 -4.56
N ALA A 120 -7.53 -10.71 -4.89
CA ALA A 120 -6.97 -11.83 -4.13
C ALA A 120 -6.59 -11.43 -2.69
N GLN A 121 -5.99 -10.25 -2.50
CA GLN A 121 -5.68 -9.74 -1.16
C GLN A 121 -6.95 -9.44 -0.35
N ILE A 122 -7.99 -8.92 -0.99
CA ILE A 122 -9.28 -8.68 -0.33
C ILE A 122 -9.94 -9.99 0.07
N ALA A 123 -9.91 -11.02 -0.78
CA ALA A 123 -10.40 -12.34 -0.40
C ALA A 123 -9.67 -12.88 0.84
N LEU A 124 -8.35 -12.70 0.93
CA LEU A 124 -7.58 -13.11 2.11
C LEU A 124 -7.93 -12.30 3.37
N ILE A 125 -8.18 -10.99 3.24
CA ILE A 125 -8.65 -10.14 4.34
C ILE A 125 -10.00 -10.64 4.85
N LEU A 126 -10.99 -10.77 3.96
CA LEU A 126 -12.34 -11.19 4.31
C LEU A 126 -12.36 -12.60 4.91
N GLN A 127 -11.54 -13.52 4.39
CA GLN A 127 -11.38 -14.85 4.98
C GLN A 127 -10.82 -14.78 6.40
N ASN A 128 -9.90 -13.86 6.69
CA ASN A 128 -9.37 -13.69 8.04
C ASN A 128 -10.40 -13.12 9.02
N LEU A 129 -11.26 -12.21 8.55
CA LEU A 129 -12.32 -11.61 9.34
C LEU A 129 -13.43 -12.63 9.66
N LYS A 130 -13.76 -13.55 8.73
CA LYS A 130 -14.67 -14.67 8.97
C LYS A 130 -14.25 -15.60 10.10
N ALA A 131 -12.95 -15.77 10.31
CA ALA A 131 -12.40 -16.75 11.24
C ALA A 131 -12.36 -16.27 12.70
N LYS A 132 -13.01 -15.14 13.03
CA LYS A 132 -12.98 -14.49 14.34
C LYS A 132 -14.39 -14.20 14.85
#